data_AF-A0A8B8F3F9-F1
#
_entry.id   AF-A0A8B8F3F9-F1
#
_cell.length_a   1.000
_cell.length_b   1.000
_cell.length_c   1.000
_cell.angle_alpha   90.00
_cell.angle_beta   90.00
_cell.angle_gamma   90.00
#
_symmetry.space_group_name_H-M   'P 1'
#
loop_
_entity.id
_entity.type
_entity.pdbx_description
1 polymer ?
#
loop_
_entity_poly.entity_id
_entity_poly.type
_entity_poly.pdbx_seq_one_letter_code
_entity_poly.pdbx_strand_id
1 'polypeptide(L)'
;MLTEQQKTFCVLRFEKCESVITVQRDFRRKFNIEPPTAQSIRRWHKIFQETGCLCKGKSSGRPRTSDENVEQIRESFVRSPQKSVRQASRELAIPLTTVWRVLRRRLRLKPYRIQLLQALHDGDMQKRIEFCTFVLEKSEEVEQFFYRIIFNDEATFHLNGKVNRHNV
;
A
#
# COMPACT_ATOMS: atom_id res chain seq x y z
N MET A 1 -28.41 16.06 -3.80
CA MET A 1 -27.65 16.37 -5.04
C MET A 1 -28.49 15.91 -6.23
N LEU A 2 -28.56 16.69 -7.30
CA LEU A 2 -29.29 16.30 -8.51
C LEU A 2 -28.56 15.18 -9.26
N THR A 3 -29.31 14.21 -9.78
CA THR A 3 -28.78 13.05 -10.51
C THR A 3 -28.25 13.46 -11.89
N GLU A 4 -27.42 12.61 -12.51
CA GLU A 4 -26.93 12.88 -13.87
C GLU A 4 -28.08 13.01 -14.86
N GLN A 5 -29.09 12.14 -14.77
CA GLN A 5 -30.29 12.21 -15.61
C GLN A 5 -31.04 13.54 -15.49
N GLN A 6 -31.14 14.09 -14.27
CA GLN A 6 -31.77 15.39 -14.02
C GLN A 6 -30.96 16.54 -14.64
N LYS A 7 -29.63 16.49 -14.55
CA LYS A 7 -28.75 17.49 -15.19
C LYS A 7 -28.83 17.41 -16.71
N THR A 8 -28.79 16.21 -17.27
CA THR A 8 -28.91 15.98 -18.72
C THR A 8 -30.25 16.49 -19.23
N PHE A 9 -31.35 16.27 -18.50
CA PHE A 9 -32.64 16.84 -18.85
C PHE A 9 -32.61 18.37 -18.90
N CYS A 10 -32.00 19.03 -17.91
CA CYS A 10 -31.86 20.48 -17.91
C CYS A 10 -31.06 20.99 -19.11
N VAL A 11 -29.94 20.35 -19.45
CA VAL A 11 -29.09 20.76 -20.59
C VAL A 11 -29.82 20.56 -21.92
N LEU A 12 -30.42 19.39 -22.15
CA LEU A 12 -31.17 19.11 -23.37
C LEU A 12 -32.39 20.02 -23.55
N ARG A 13 -33.04 20.39 -22.45
CA ARG A 13 -34.20 21.29 -22.51
C ARG A 13 -33.78 22.75 -22.70
N PHE A 14 -32.66 23.14 -22.11
CA PHE A 14 -32.10 24.48 -22.26
C PHE A 14 -31.65 24.73 -23.70
N GLU A 15 -31.03 23.74 -24.35
CA GLU A 15 -30.64 23.82 -25.77
C GLU A 15 -31.83 24.10 -26.71
N LYS A 16 -33.01 23.54 -26.39
CA LYS A 16 -34.21 23.67 -27.24
C LYS A 16 -34.98 24.97 -27.05
N CYS A 17 -34.90 25.57 -25.86
CA CYS A 17 -35.80 26.66 -25.47
C CYS A 17 -35.07 27.95 -25.11
N GLU A 18 -33.75 27.90 -24.90
CA GLU A 18 -32.85 28.99 -24.46
C GLU A 18 -33.32 29.79 -23.21
N SER A 19 -34.39 29.34 -22.56
CA SER A 19 -35.02 30.01 -21.43
C SER A 19 -34.96 29.14 -20.18
N VAL A 20 -34.30 29.67 -19.16
CA VAL A 20 -34.16 29.03 -17.84
C VAL A 20 -35.53 28.80 -17.20
N ILE A 21 -36.46 29.75 -17.35
CA ILE A 21 -37.78 29.69 -16.71
C ILE A 21 -38.58 28.50 -17.25
N THR A 22 -38.54 28.27 -18.57
CA THR A 22 -39.16 27.10 -19.19
C THR A 22 -38.52 25.78 -18.74
N VAL A 23 -37.19 25.74 -18.64
CA VAL A 23 -36.48 24.55 -18.14
C VAL A 23 -36.87 24.24 -16.70
N GLN A 24 -36.94 25.24 -15.82
CA GLN A 24 -37.34 25.05 -14.42
C GLN A 24 -38.80 24.59 -14.29
N ARG A 25 -39.71 25.14 -15.09
CA ARG A 25 -41.12 24.72 -15.12
C ARG A 25 -41.26 23.28 -15.60
N ASP A 26 -40.59 22.91 -16.69
CA ASP A 26 -40.63 21.55 -17.21
C ASP A 26 -39.93 20.54 -16.29
N PHE A 27 -38.87 20.98 -15.60
CA PHE A 27 -38.20 20.18 -14.57
C PHE A 27 -39.14 19.86 -13.40
N ARG A 28 -39.87 20.86 -12.89
CA ARG A 28 -40.88 20.67 -11.84
C ARG A 28 -41.97 19.70 -12.30
N ARG A 29 -42.49 19.87 -13.52
CA ARG A 29 -43.52 18.98 -14.09
C ARG A 29 -43.06 17.53 -14.20
N LYS A 30 -41.80 17.30 -14.58
CA LYS A 30 -41.27 15.96 -14.82
C LYS A 30 -40.82 15.24 -13.56
N PHE A 31 -40.16 15.94 -12.63
CA PHE A 31 -39.50 15.32 -11.47
C PHE A 31 -40.17 15.64 -10.14
N ASN A 32 -41.12 16.58 -10.10
CA ASN A 32 -41.83 17.03 -8.89
C ASN A 32 -40.90 17.41 -7.72
N ILE A 33 -39.74 17.98 -8.03
CA ILE A 33 -38.71 18.44 -7.07
C ILE A 33 -38.40 19.92 -7.39
N GLU A 34 -37.93 20.67 -6.39
CA GLU A 34 -37.44 22.03 -6.61
C GLU A 34 -36.37 22.07 -7.70
N PRO A 35 -36.52 22.96 -8.70
CA PRO A 35 -35.66 22.96 -9.86
C PRO A 35 -34.31 23.61 -9.52
N PRO A 36 -33.25 23.24 -10.26
CA PRO A 36 -31.93 23.84 -10.09
C PRO A 36 -31.95 25.35 -10.36
N THR A 37 -31.03 26.06 -9.71
CA THR A 37 -30.85 27.51 -9.89
C THR A 37 -30.46 27.85 -11.33
N ALA A 38 -30.81 29.06 -11.77
CA ALA A 38 -30.48 29.56 -13.11
C ALA A 38 -28.98 29.44 -13.43
N GLN A 39 -28.13 29.76 -12.46
CA GLN A 39 -26.68 29.66 -12.58
C GLN A 39 -26.23 28.20 -12.77
N SER A 40 -26.85 27.24 -12.09
CA SER A 40 -26.50 25.82 -12.23
C SER A 40 -26.84 25.29 -13.63
N ILE A 41 -28.02 25.66 -14.16
CA ILE A 41 -28.47 25.26 -15.49
C ILE A 41 -27.53 25.80 -16.57
N ARG A 42 -27.22 27.11 -16.53
CA ARG A 42 -26.27 27.73 -17.48
C ARG A 42 -24.86 27.14 -17.35
N ARG A 43 -24.41 26.87 -16.13
CA ARG A 43 -23.10 26.25 -15.87
C ARG A 43 -23.03 24.84 -16.47
N TRP A 44 -24.04 24.00 -16.28
CA TRP A 44 -24.03 22.65 -16.85
C TRP A 44 -24.10 22.68 -18.37
N HIS A 45 -24.91 23.57 -18.94
CA HIS A 45 -24.98 23.73 -20.39
C HIS A 45 -23.62 24.15 -20.97
N LYS A 46 -22.97 25.16 -20.38
CA LYS A 46 -21.60 25.57 -20.75
C LYS A 46 -20.59 24.42 -20.63
N ILE A 47 -20.56 23.72 -19.49
CA ILE A 47 -19.65 22.57 -19.28
C ILE A 47 -19.91 21.48 -20.32
N PHE A 48 -21.18 21.22 -20.65
CA PHE A 48 -21.54 20.21 -21.64
C PHE A 48 -21.12 20.63 -23.05
N GLN A 49 -21.28 21.90 -23.44
CA GLN A 49 -20.78 22.41 -24.72
C GLN A 49 -19.25 22.33 -24.84
N GLU A 50 -18.53 22.62 -23.76
CA GLU A 50 -17.06 22.62 -23.76
C GLU A 50 -16.44 21.20 -23.69
N THR A 51 -17.04 20.29 -22.91
CA THR A 51 -16.42 18.99 -22.57
C THR A 51 -17.21 17.77 -23.01
N GLY A 52 -18.46 17.94 -23.47
CA GLY A 52 -19.37 16.85 -23.82
C GLY A 52 -19.83 15.99 -22.63
N CYS A 53 -19.45 16.33 -21.40
CA CYS A 53 -19.64 15.48 -20.22
C CYS A 53 -20.15 16.27 -19.01
N LEU A 54 -21.19 15.75 -18.34
CA LEU A 54 -21.73 16.31 -17.08
C LEU A 54 -21.29 15.54 -15.83
N CYS A 55 -20.44 14.53 -16.00
CA CYS A 55 -19.96 13.71 -14.90
C CYS A 55 -19.09 14.55 -13.96
N LYS A 56 -19.15 14.23 -12.67
CA LYS A 56 -18.26 14.88 -11.70
C LYS A 56 -16.83 14.46 -12.00
N GLY A 57 -15.97 15.43 -12.34
CA GLY A 57 -14.55 15.20 -12.52
C GLY A 57 -13.88 14.63 -11.26
N LYS A 58 -12.72 13.98 -11.45
CA LYS A 58 -11.90 13.52 -10.32
C LYS A 58 -11.52 14.72 -9.46
N SER A 59 -11.80 14.66 -8.16
CA SER A 59 -11.22 15.62 -7.23
C SER A 59 -9.73 15.33 -7.06
N SER A 60 -8.94 16.38 -6.85
CA SER A 60 -7.51 16.27 -6.52
C SER A 60 -7.25 15.45 -5.25
N GLY A 61 -8.26 15.34 -4.38
CA GLY A 61 -8.20 14.55 -3.15
C GLY A 61 -7.32 15.21 -2.09
N ARG A 62 -7.03 14.47 -1.01
CA ARG A 62 -6.12 14.93 0.04
C ARG A 62 -4.70 15.01 -0.53
N PRO A 63 -3.95 16.12 -0.29
CA PRO A 63 -2.55 16.22 -0.69
C PRO A 63 -1.74 15.03 -0.18
N ARG A 64 -0.87 14.51 -1.04
CA ARG A 64 0.07 13.45 -0.68
C ARG A 64 1.19 14.04 0.17
N THR A 65 1.86 13.19 0.95
CA THR A 65 3.14 13.52 1.56
C THR A 65 4.12 13.94 0.45
N SER A 66 4.88 15.01 0.70
CA SER A 66 5.90 15.51 -0.21
C SER A 66 7.00 14.48 -0.45
N ASP A 67 7.63 14.52 -1.62
CA ASP A 67 8.63 13.52 -2.00
C ASP A 67 9.94 13.69 -1.20
N GLU A 68 10.26 14.90 -0.75
CA GLU A 68 11.39 15.17 0.15
C GLU A 68 11.23 14.42 1.48
N ASN A 69 10.03 14.47 2.07
CA ASN A 69 9.73 13.74 3.30
C ASN A 69 9.77 12.22 3.09
N VAL A 70 9.39 11.74 1.90
CA VAL A 70 9.47 10.32 1.56
C VAL A 70 10.93 9.87 1.53
N GLU A 71 11.81 10.68 0.96
CA GLU A 71 13.23 10.36 0.85
C GLU A 71 13.94 10.45 2.20
N GLN A 72 13.65 11.46 3.01
CA GLN A 72 14.13 11.54 4.40
C GLN A 72 13.74 10.31 5.24
N ILE A 73 12.51 9.82 5.07
CA ILE A 73 12.07 8.57 5.72
C ILE A 73 12.88 7.40 5.18
N ARG A 74 13.11 7.30 3.86
CA ARG A 74 13.90 6.22 3.26
C ARG A 74 15.32 6.21 3.85
N GLU A 75 16.03 7.32 3.79
CA GLU A 75 17.41 7.47 4.28
C GLU A 75 17.51 7.10 5.77
N SER A 76 16.55 7.51 6.59
CA SER A 76 16.54 7.21 8.03
C SER A 76 16.50 5.71 8.31
N PHE A 77 15.74 4.94 7.51
CA PHE A 77 15.62 3.48 7.64
C PHE A 77 16.73 2.71 6.90
N VAL A 78 17.36 3.29 5.87
CA VAL A 78 18.60 2.75 5.29
C VAL A 78 19.74 2.83 6.31
N ARG A 79 19.89 3.98 6.96
CA ARG A 79 20.92 4.20 8.00
C ARG A 79 20.71 3.33 9.24
N SER A 80 19.47 3.04 9.61
CA SER A 80 19.14 2.23 10.78
C SER A 80 17.91 1.36 10.51
N PRO A 81 18.08 0.15 9.95
CA PRO A 81 16.98 -0.71 9.55
C PRO A 81 16.11 -1.20 10.71
N GLN A 82 16.67 -1.28 11.92
CA GLN A 82 15.97 -1.74 13.13
C GLN A 82 15.18 -0.61 13.83
N LYS A 83 15.26 0.62 13.32
CA LYS A 83 14.62 1.80 13.92
C LYS A 83 13.10 1.63 13.99
N SER A 84 12.51 2.04 15.10
CA SER A 84 11.05 2.05 15.24
C SER A 84 10.41 3.22 14.47
N VAL A 85 9.18 3.03 14.00
CA VAL A 85 8.39 4.10 13.36
C VAL A 85 8.20 5.30 14.31
N ARG A 86 8.07 5.05 15.63
CA ARG A 86 7.95 6.10 16.65
C ARG A 86 9.23 6.93 16.77
N GLN A 87 10.37 6.27 16.76
CA GLN A 87 11.66 6.94 16.80
C GLN A 87 11.87 7.78 15.54
N ALA A 88 11.64 7.21 14.35
CA ALA A 88 11.74 7.96 13.09
C ALA A 88 10.79 9.17 13.05
N SER A 89 9.58 9.04 13.60
CA SER A 89 8.62 10.15 13.72
C SER A 89 9.16 11.30 14.57
N ARG A 90 9.80 11.00 15.71
CA ARG A 90 10.40 12.00 16.59
C ARG A 90 11.61 12.68 15.94
N GLU A 91 12.50 11.90 15.33
CA GLU A 91 13.73 12.41 14.70
C GLU A 91 13.45 13.30 13.49
N LEU A 92 12.45 12.94 12.67
CA LEU A 92 12.13 13.68 11.44
C LEU A 92 11.06 14.75 11.64
N ALA A 93 10.50 14.89 12.85
CA ALA A 93 9.32 15.72 13.14
C ALA A 93 8.11 15.44 12.21
N ILE A 94 8.00 14.21 11.69
CA ILE A 94 6.90 13.78 10.82
C ILE A 94 5.90 12.98 11.65
N PRO A 95 4.57 13.17 11.51
CA PRO A 95 3.57 12.39 12.23
C PRO A 95 3.73 10.88 12.01
N LEU A 96 3.59 10.10 13.09
CA LEU A 96 3.73 8.64 13.11
C LEU A 96 2.96 7.95 11.97
N THR A 97 1.72 8.37 11.76
CA THR A 97 0.82 7.78 10.75
C THR A 97 1.32 8.05 9.33
N THR A 98 1.96 9.19 9.09
CA THR A 98 2.58 9.54 7.82
C THR A 98 3.80 8.66 7.57
N VAL A 99 4.71 8.54 8.54
CA VAL A 99 5.88 7.66 8.44
C VAL A 99 5.44 6.22 8.13
N TRP A 100 4.49 5.69 8.89
CA TRP A 100 3.95 4.35 8.67
C TRP A 100 3.32 4.16 7.28
N ARG A 101 2.52 5.13 6.81
CA ARG A 101 1.91 5.09 5.47
C ARG A 101 2.95 5.14 4.37
N VAL A 102 3.99 5.97 4.51
CA VAL A 102 5.09 6.05 3.56
C VAL A 102 5.82 4.71 3.49
N LEU A 103 6.23 4.15 4.63
CA LEU A 103 6.90 2.84 4.68
C LEU A 103 6.08 1.74 3.99
N ARG A 104 4.78 1.64 4.29
CA ARG A 104 3.94 0.54 3.81
C ARG A 104 3.41 0.72 2.39
N ARG A 105 3.03 1.94 2.00
CA ARG A 105 2.34 2.20 0.72
C ARG A 105 3.24 2.78 -0.36
N ARG A 106 4.23 3.60 0.01
CA ARG A 106 5.15 4.26 -0.95
C ARG A 106 6.42 3.44 -1.12
N LEU A 107 7.11 3.16 -0.03
CA LEU A 107 8.38 2.39 -0.03
C LEU A 107 8.17 0.88 -0.08
N ARG A 108 6.95 0.41 0.23
CA ARG A 108 6.55 -1.01 0.25
C ARG A 108 7.46 -1.90 1.11
N LEU A 109 8.08 -1.32 2.14
CA LEU A 109 8.93 -2.05 3.08
C LEU A 109 8.08 -3.01 3.91
N LYS A 110 8.70 -4.15 4.24
CA LYS A 110 8.11 -5.18 5.11
C LYS A 110 8.90 -5.22 6.42
N PRO A 111 8.23 -5.36 7.57
CA PRO A 111 8.93 -5.59 8.81
C PRO A 111 9.69 -6.91 8.72
N TYR A 112 10.98 -6.87 9.04
CA TYR A 112 11.78 -8.08 9.17
C TYR A 112 11.37 -8.82 10.45
N ARG A 113 11.20 -10.14 10.35
CA ARG A 113 10.98 -11.00 11.51
C ARG A 113 12.33 -11.51 11.97
N ILE A 114 12.74 -11.12 13.17
CA ILE A 114 14.02 -11.56 13.76
C ILE A 114 13.95 -13.08 13.95
N GLN A 115 14.88 -13.78 13.32
CA GLN A 115 15.11 -15.21 13.54
C GLN A 115 16.20 -15.37 14.59
N LEU A 116 15.95 -16.22 15.58
CA LEU A 116 16.94 -16.55 16.61
C LEU A 116 17.82 -17.70 16.10
N LEU A 117 18.99 -17.37 15.60
CA LEU A 117 19.97 -18.34 15.09
C LEU A 117 21.12 -18.51 16.08
N GLN A 118 21.86 -19.61 15.93
CA GLN A 118 23.11 -19.80 16.66
C GLN A 118 24.13 -18.72 16.28
N ALA A 119 24.84 -18.19 17.27
CA ALA A 119 25.91 -17.24 17.02
C ALA A 119 27.06 -17.95 16.30
N LEU A 120 27.60 -17.32 15.25
CA LEU A 120 28.81 -17.79 14.58
C LEU A 120 30.02 -17.15 15.24
N HIS A 121 31.00 -17.97 15.57
CA HIS A 121 32.30 -17.55 16.09
C HIS A 121 33.35 -17.54 14.98
N ASP A 122 34.51 -16.98 15.29
CA ASP A 122 35.63 -16.92 14.37
C ASP A 122 36.08 -18.33 13.96
N GLY A 123 36.23 -18.54 12.66
CA GLY A 123 36.59 -19.84 12.08
C GLY A 123 35.41 -20.78 11.81
N ASP A 124 34.21 -20.53 12.35
CA ASP A 124 33.03 -21.37 12.06
C ASP A 124 32.65 -21.32 10.59
N MET A 125 32.78 -20.14 9.96
CA MET A 125 32.51 -19.99 8.53
C MET A 125 33.42 -20.91 7.71
N GLN A 126 34.70 -20.95 8.04
CA GLN A 126 35.68 -21.76 7.32
C GLN A 126 35.40 -23.25 7.49
N LYS A 127 35.18 -23.71 8.72
CA LYS A 127 34.81 -25.11 9.01
C LYS A 127 33.53 -25.54 8.30
N ARG A 128 32.53 -24.66 8.24
CA ARG A 128 31.27 -24.93 7.54
C ARG A 128 31.48 -25.07 6.04
N ILE A 129 32.29 -24.20 5.44
CA ILE A 129 32.64 -24.29 4.01
C ILE A 129 33.38 -25.60 3.75
N GLU A 130 34.42 -25.91 4.54
CA GLU A 130 35.19 -27.15 4.41
C GLU A 130 34.31 -28.39 4.50
N PHE A 131 33.40 -28.43 5.47
CA PHE A 131 32.44 -29.52 5.60
C PHE A 131 31.51 -29.62 4.38
N CYS A 132 30.94 -28.50 3.91
CA CYS A 132 30.07 -28.50 2.74
C CYS A 132 30.80 -28.95 1.48
N THR A 133 32.03 -28.49 1.25
CA THR A 133 32.86 -28.90 0.12
C THR A 133 33.18 -30.39 0.19
N PHE A 134 33.59 -30.89 1.36
CA PHE A 134 33.85 -32.32 1.58
C PHE A 134 32.61 -33.18 1.28
N VAL A 135 31.44 -32.78 1.77
CA VAL A 135 30.18 -33.50 1.51
C VAL A 135 29.83 -33.52 0.02
N LEU A 136 30.04 -32.40 -0.68
CA LEU A 136 29.81 -32.30 -2.12
C LEU A 136 30.74 -33.24 -2.90
N GLU A 137 32.05 -33.19 -2.65
CA GLU A 137 33.03 -34.07 -3.30
C GLU A 137 32.70 -35.55 -3.05
N LYS A 138 32.37 -35.93 -1.81
CA LYS A 138 32.01 -37.31 -1.48
C LYS A 138 30.72 -37.77 -2.14
N SER A 139 29.79 -36.85 -2.38
CA SER A 139 28.55 -37.17 -3.10
C SER A 139 28.76 -37.49 -4.57
N GLU A 140 29.83 -36.96 -5.19
CA GLU A 140 30.21 -37.25 -6.57
C GLU A 140 31.03 -38.53 -6.69
N GLU A 141 31.93 -38.80 -5.72
CA GLU A 141 32.79 -39.98 -5.72
C GLU A 141 32.06 -41.28 -5.35
N VAL A 142 31.09 -41.21 -4.43
CA VAL A 142 30.45 -42.39 -3.84
C VAL A 142 28.99 -42.50 -4.27
N GLU A 143 28.69 -43.55 -5.04
CA GLU A 143 27.33 -43.85 -5.45
C GLU A 143 26.43 -44.08 -4.21
N GLN A 144 25.27 -43.42 -4.20
CA GLN A 144 24.32 -43.45 -3.08
C GLN A 144 24.89 -42.94 -1.74
N PHE A 145 25.89 -42.04 -1.74
CA PHE A 145 26.53 -41.49 -0.54
C PHE A 145 25.53 -41.12 0.58
N PHE A 146 24.52 -40.32 0.26
CA PHE A 146 23.53 -39.87 1.26
C PHE A 146 22.68 -41.00 1.85
N TYR A 147 22.44 -42.10 1.13
CA TYR A 147 21.68 -43.25 1.65
C TYR A 147 22.48 -44.08 2.65
N ARG A 148 23.79 -43.88 2.72
CA ARG A 148 24.68 -44.56 3.68
C ARG A 148 24.88 -43.78 4.97
N ILE A 149 24.35 -42.54 5.04
CA ILE A 149 24.47 -41.69 6.22
C ILE A 149 23.26 -41.90 7.13
N ILE A 150 23.53 -42.16 8.41
CA ILE A 150 22.52 -42.19 9.47
C ILE A 150 22.81 -41.05 10.41
N PHE A 151 21.87 -40.11 10.52
CA PHE A 151 21.96 -39.00 11.47
C PHE A 151 21.26 -39.37 12.79
N ASN A 152 21.82 -38.89 13.89
CA ASN A 152 21.17 -38.90 15.20
C ASN A 152 21.27 -37.51 15.82
N ASP A 153 20.28 -37.11 16.60
CA ASP A 153 20.23 -35.83 17.31
C ASP A 153 19.48 -35.98 18.63
N GLU A 154 19.83 -35.16 19.61
CA GLU A 154 19.19 -35.15 20.92
C GLU A 154 18.30 -33.91 21.07
N ALA A 155 17.01 -34.13 21.30
CA ALA A 155 16.07 -33.06 21.57
C ALA A 155 15.70 -33.00 23.05
N THR A 156 15.84 -31.83 23.67
CA THR A 156 15.37 -31.60 25.04
C THR A 156 13.89 -31.22 25.04
N PHE A 157 13.08 -31.94 25.82
CA PHE A 157 11.66 -31.64 26.02
C PHE A 157 11.39 -31.20 27.45
N HIS A 158 10.56 -30.18 27.61
CA HIS A 158 10.12 -29.70 28.93
C HIS A 158 8.65 -30.07 29.18
N LEU A 159 8.35 -30.68 30.33
CA LEU A 159 6.99 -31.09 30.72
C LEU A 159 6.05 -29.91 31.07
N ASN A 160 6.59 -28.70 31.17
CA ASN A 160 5.84 -27.49 31.54
C ASN A 160 5.31 -26.67 30.34
N GLY A 161 5.39 -27.21 29.12
CA GLY A 161 4.88 -26.55 27.91
C GLY A 161 5.78 -25.42 27.38
N LYS A 162 7.00 -25.26 27.90
CA LYS A 162 7.96 -24.29 27.38
C LYS A 162 8.43 -24.71 25.99
N VAL A 163 8.01 -23.97 24.97
CA VAL A 163 8.45 -24.18 23.58
C VAL A 163 9.91 -23.75 23.42
N ASN A 164 10.74 -24.61 22.81
CA ASN A 164 12.11 -24.28 22.47
C ASN A 164 12.13 -23.21 21.37
N ARG A 165 12.50 -21.97 21.72
CA ARG A 165 12.48 -20.81 20.81
C ARG A 165 13.51 -20.89 19.68
N HIS A 166 14.46 -21.82 19.74
CA HIS A 166 15.43 -22.08 18.68
C HIS A 166 14.88 -22.99 17.57
N ASN A 167 13.75 -23.67 17.82
CA ASN A 167 13.12 -24.61 16.90
C ASN A 167 11.81 -24.06 16.30
N VAL A 168 11.53 -22.76 16.45
CA VAL A 168 10.29 -22.08 15.99
C VAL A 168 10.57 -21.10 14.86
#